data_AF-A0A973KVS1-F1
#
_entry.id   AF-A0A973KVS1-F1
#
_cell.length_a   1.000
_cell.length_b   1.000
_cell.length_c   1.000
_cell.angle_alpha   90.00
_cell.angle_beta   90.00
_cell.angle_gamma   90.00
#
_symmetry.space_group_name_H-M   'P 1'
#
loop_
_entity.id
_entity.type
_entity.pdbx_description
1 polymer ?
#
loop_
_entity_poly.entity_id
_entity_poly.type
_entity_poly.pdbx_seq_one_letter_code
_entity_poly.pdbx_strand_id
1 'polypeptide(L)'
;MHGELGGVILAGVAHNNPNYDPGWLPFFAALVVLAGFVIVLVGGALSIGVRDLVGRRKWAGYSIGPVTITIGLAVVALGVWLW
;
A
#
# COMPACT_ATOMS: atom_id res chain seq x y z
N MET A 1 5.37 -62.41 18.35
CA MET A 1 4.17 -61.78 17.77
C MET A 1 4.30 -60.28 17.97
N HIS A 2 4.69 -59.55 16.91
CA HIS A 2 4.81 -58.10 16.92
C HIS A 2 3.41 -57.51 16.73
N GLY A 3 2.81 -57.01 17.81
CA GLY A 3 1.51 -56.36 17.80
C GLY A 3 1.65 -54.89 17.41
N GLU A 4 1.24 -54.59 16.19
CA GLU A 4 0.63 -53.34 15.70
C GLU A 4 0.72 -52.11 16.62
N LEU A 5 1.84 -51.38 16.54
CA LEU A 5 1.87 -49.94 16.86
C LEU A 5 1.62 -49.10 15.59
N GLY A 6 0.75 -49.62 14.71
CA GLY A 6 0.41 -49.01 13.44
C GLY A 6 -0.73 -48.02 13.60
N GLY A 7 -0.41 -46.73 13.48
CA GLY A 7 -1.36 -45.76 12.94
C GLY A 7 -2.20 -44.98 13.95
N VAL A 8 -1.56 -44.19 14.81
CA VAL A 8 -2.24 -42.99 15.33
C VAL A 8 -2.14 -41.91 14.25
N ILE A 9 -3.13 -41.87 13.35
CA ILE A 9 -3.34 -40.72 12.48
C ILE A 9 -3.93 -39.62 13.35
N LEU A 10 -3.07 -38.71 13.84
CA LEU A 10 -3.50 -37.43 14.39
C LEU A 10 -4.10 -36.63 13.23
N ALA A 11 -5.40 -36.80 13.00
CA ALA A 11 -6.15 -35.93 12.11
C ALA A 11 -6.17 -34.54 12.75
N GLY A 12 -5.28 -33.66 12.28
CA GLY A 12 -5.30 -32.25 12.63
C GLY A 12 -6.60 -31.65 12.11
N VAL A 13 -7.64 -31.59 12.95
CA VAL A 13 -8.87 -30.87 12.64
C VAL A 13 -8.53 -29.39 12.68
N ALA A 14 -8.26 -28.82 11.51
CA ALA A 14 -8.15 -27.38 11.34
C ALA A 14 -9.50 -26.76 11.75
N HIS A 15 -9.55 -26.15 12.93
CA HIS A 15 -10.62 -25.25 13.31
C HIS A 15 -10.41 -23.95 12.52
N ASN A 16 -10.76 -23.96 11.24
CA ASN A 16 -10.90 -22.72 10.48
C ASN A 16 -12.01 -21.93 11.14
N ASN A 17 -11.62 -20.89 11.89
CA ASN A 17 -12.56 -19.95 12.44
C ASN A 17 -13.39 -19.38 11.28
N PRO A 18 -14.72 -19.60 11.24
CA PRO A 18 -15.56 -19.10 10.16
C PRO A 18 -15.62 -17.57 10.10
N ASN A 19 -15.13 -16.88 11.15
CA ASN A 19 -14.99 -15.43 11.22
C ASN A 19 -13.59 -14.92 10.85
N TYR A 20 -12.64 -15.81 10.51
CA TYR A 20 -11.33 -15.41 10.03
C TYR A 20 -11.40 -15.28 8.52
N ASP A 21 -11.58 -14.05 8.04
CA ASP A 21 -11.43 -13.72 6.64
C ASP A 21 -9.93 -13.49 6.38
N PRO A 22 -9.19 -14.40 5.72
CA PRO A 22 -7.78 -14.22 5.36
C PRO A 22 -7.65 -13.23 4.20
N GLY A 23 -8.39 -12.12 4.29
CA GLY A 23 -8.43 -11.10 3.27
C GLY A 23 -7.04 -10.50 3.11
N TRP A 24 -6.53 -10.53 1.88
CA TRP A 24 -5.34 -9.76 1.51
C TRP A 24 -5.63 -8.26 1.40
N LEU A 25 -6.89 -7.86 1.59
CA LEU A 25 -7.35 -6.48 1.52
C LEU A 25 -6.50 -5.51 2.37
N PRO A 26 -6.27 -5.74 3.70
CA PRO A 26 -5.40 -4.88 4.50
C PRO A 26 -3.95 -4.83 4.01
N PHE A 27 -3.43 -5.92 3.46
CA PHE A 27 -2.09 -5.95 2.88
C PHE A 27 -2.00 -5.07 1.62
N PHE A 28 -2.97 -5.18 0.71
CA PHE A 28 -3.02 -4.33 -0.49
C PHE A 28 -3.34 -2.87 -0.14
N ALA A 29 -4.19 -2.62 0.85
CA ALA A 29 -4.47 -1.28 1.38
C ALA A 29 -3.17 -0.60 1.86
N ALA A 30 -2.33 -1.31 2.62
CA ALA A 30 -1.03 -0.81 3.06
C ALA A 30 -0.09 -0.49 1.88
N LEU A 31 -0.07 -1.32 0.83
CA LEU A 31 0.70 -1.04 -0.39
C LEU A 31 0.21 0.20 -1.13
N VAL A 32 -1.10 0.42 -1.21
CA VAL A 32 -1.70 1.62 -1.82
C VAL A 32 -1.31 2.87 -1.04
N VAL A 33 -1.39 2.82 0.30
CA VAL A 33 -0.94 3.92 1.16
C VAL A 33 0.55 4.24 0.91
N LEU A 34 1.40 3.21 0.87
CA LEU A 34 2.83 3.37 0.61
C LEU A 34 3.09 4.01 -0.76
N ALA A 35 2.41 3.55 -1.80
CA ALA A 35 2.51 4.12 -3.14
C ALA A 35 2.08 5.60 -3.17
N GLY A 36 0.98 5.93 -2.47
CA GLY A 36 0.52 7.32 -2.33
C GLY A 36 1.57 8.23 -1.69
N PHE A 37 2.25 7.76 -0.62
CA PHE A 37 3.35 8.51 -0.01
C PHE A 37 4.52 8.74 -0.96
N VAL A 38 4.92 7.73 -1.74
CA VAL A 38 5.98 7.89 -2.75
C VAL A 38 5.61 8.96 -3.77
N ILE A 39 4.36 8.97 -4.25
CA ILE A 39 3.86 9.98 -5.19
C ILE A 39 3.92 11.39 -4.56
N VAL A 40 3.53 11.54 -3.29
CA VAL A 40 3.64 12.82 -2.57
C VAL A 40 5.09 13.31 -2.52
N LEU A 41 6.03 12.42 -2.17
CA LEU A 41 7.46 12.76 -2.10
C LEU A 41 8.00 13.19 -3.48
N VAL A 42 7.63 12.49 -4.55
CA VAL A 42 7.99 12.85 -5.92
C VAL A 42 7.41 14.23 -6.28
N GLY A 43 6.14 14.48 -5.96
CA GLY A 43 5.51 15.78 -6.17
C GLY A 43 6.23 16.93 -5.43
N GLY A 44 6.65 16.68 -4.19
CA GLY A 44 7.46 17.62 -3.40
C GLY A 44 8.83 17.88 -4.00
N ALA A 45 9.54 16.82 -4.42
CA ALA A 45 10.83 16.95 -5.08
C ALA A 45 10.73 17.73 -6.40
N LEU A 46 9.68 17.48 -7.20
CA LEU A 46 9.38 18.24 -8.42
C LEU A 46 9.07 19.70 -8.10
N SER A 47 8.28 19.98 -7.06
CA SER A 47 7.99 21.35 -6.62
C SER A 47 9.27 22.12 -6.25
N ILE A 48 10.23 21.48 -5.59
CA ILE A 48 11.49 22.11 -5.17
C ILE A 48 12.43 22.25 -6.37
N GLY A 49 12.65 21.17 -7.12
CA GLY A 49 13.57 21.17 -8.27
C GLY A 49 13.15 22.15 -9.36
N VAL A 50 11.85 22.28 -9.64
CA VAL A 50 11.34 23.26 -10.61
C VAL A 50 11.54 24.70 -10.13
N ARG A 51 11.50 24.96 -8.81
CA ARG A 51 11.77 26.29 -8.25
C ARG A 51 13.25 26.69 -8.40
N ASP A 52 14.18 25.74 -8.26
CA ASP A 52 15.61 25.99 -8.44
C ASP A 52 16.04 26.12 -9.90
N LEU A 53 15.39 25.37 -10.80
CA LEU A 53 15.75 25.34 -12.23
C LEU A 53 15.11 26.47 -13.05
N VAL A 54 13.93 26.97 -12.65
CA VAL A 54 13.14 27.87 -13.49
C VAL A 54 13.11 29.28 -12.92
N GLY A 55 14.15 30.04 -13.24
CA GLY A 55 14.10 31.49 -13.22
C GLY A 55 12.96 32.00 -14.13
N ARG A 56 11.94 32.58 -13.52
CA ARG A 56 10.98 33.54 -14.12
C ARG A 56 10.01 33.10 -15.23
N ARG A 57 9.91 31.84 -15.68
CA ARG A 57 9.01 31.55 -16.82
C ARG A 57 8.28 30.20 -16.79
N LYS A 58 6.93 30.31 -16.77
CA LYS A 58 5.86 29.31 -17.02
C LYS A 58 5.20 28.74 -15.76
N TRP A 59 4.05 29.34 -15.43
CA TRP A 59 3.08 28.92 -14.40
C TRP A 59 2.73 27.42 -14.44
N ALA A 60 2.75 26.80 -15.63
CA ALA A 60 2.49 25.37 -15.80
C ALA A 60 3.50 24.46 -15.10
N GLY A 61 4.78 24.87 -14.99
CA GLY A 61 5.78 24.09 -14.24
C GLY A 61 5.52 24.13 -12.73
N TYR A 62 4.98 25.24 -12.24
CA TYR A 62 4.68 25.45 -10.82
C TYR A 62 3.50 24.61 -10.34
N SER A 63 2.52 24.33 -11.21
CA SER A 63 1.34 23.53 -10.86
C SER A 63 1.59 22.02 -10.84
N ILE A 64 2.63 21.51 -11.50
CA ILE A 64 2.88 20.06 -11.60
C ILE A 64 3.12 19.44 -10.22
N GLY A 65 3.99 20.03 -9.40
CA GLY A 65 4.30 19.48 -8.09
C GLY A 65 3.08 19.43 -7.14
N PRO A 66 2.33 20.54 -6.94
CA PRO A 66 1.10 20.53 -6.15
C PRO A 66 0.05 19.54 -6.65
N VAL A 67 -0.17 19.44 -7.97
CA VAL A 67 -1.13 18.48 -8.54
C VAL A 67 -0.70 17.04 -8.25
N THR A 68 0.58 16.72 -8.43
CA THR A 68 1.12 15.40 -8.10
C THR A 68 0.98 15.08 -6.61
N ILE A 69 1.20 16.06 -5.72
CA ILE A 69 0.98 15.90 -4.27
C ILE A 69 -0.50 15.60 -3.99
N THR A 70 -1.43 16.34 -4.59
CA THR A 70 -2.88 16.11 -4.42
C THR A 70 -3.29 14.71 -4.87
N ILE A 71 -2.75 14.23 -6.01
CA ILE A 71 -2.98 12.87 -6.50
C ILE A 71 -2.44 11.86 -5.48
N GLY A 72 -1.21 12.04 -4.99
CA GLY A 72 -0.63 11.15 -3.98
C GLY A 72 -1.45 11.08 -2.69
N LEU A 73 -1.95 12.23 -2.21
CA LEU A 73 -2.82 12.28 -1.03
C LEU A 73 -4.17 11.57 -1.26
N ALA A 74 -4.75 11.70 -2.46
CA ALA A 74 -5.98 10.98 -2.80
C ALA A 74 -5.75 9.46 -2.80
N VAL A 75 -4.59 8.99 -3.28
CA VAL A 75 -4.20 7.58 -3.24
C VAL A 75 -4.01 7.09 -1.80
N VAL A 76 -3.36 7.88 -0.93
CA VAL A 76 -3.26 7.57 0.50
C VAL A 76 -4.64 7.45 1.13
N ALA A 77 -5.53 8.41 0.89
CA ALA A 77 -6.88 8.41 1.45
C ALA A 77 -7.68 7.18 0.99
N LEU A 78 -7.55 6.79 -0.28
CA LEU A 78 -8.15 5.57 -0.81
C LEU A 78 -7.58 4.31 -0.16
N GLY A 79 -6.27 4.23 0.06
CA GLY A 79 -5.65 3.13 0.79
C GLY A 79 -6.12 3.03 2.24
N VAL A 80 -6.28 4.16 2.94
CA VAL A 80 -6.84 4.19 4.31
C VAL A 80 -8.31 3.78 4.33
N TRP A 81 -9.10 4.18 3.32
CA TRP A 81 -10.51 3.78 3.22
C TRP A 81 -10.70 2.28 2.95
N LEU A 82 -9.71 1.64 2.31
CA LEU A 82 -9.71 0.19 2.03
C LEU A 82 -9.23 -0.66 3.21
N TRP A 83 -8.77 -0.05 4.30
CA TRP A 83 -8.37 -0.76 5.52
C TRP A 83 -9.57 -0.97 6.42
#